data_AF-A0A6C2UBC6-F1
#
_entry.id   AF-A0A6C2UBC6-F1
#
_cell.length_a   1.000
_cell.length_b   1.000
_cell.length_c   1.000
_cell.angle_alpha   90.00
_cell.angle_beta   90.00
_cell.angle_gamma   90.00
#
_symmetry.space_group_name_H-M   'P 1'
#
loop_
_entity.id
_entity.type
_entity.pdbx_description
1 polymer ?
#
loop_
_entity_poly.entity_id
_entity_poly.type
_entity_poly.pdbx_seq_one_letter_code
_entity_poly.pdbx_strand_id
1 'polypeptide(L)'
;MDGEQKEPLQSSLRVQELIYGLRISEVMTSKVFAVSRNCTMRDVQTIMKNNSITGVPVVDNKRVVGIITMNDLMNALEQGAMEEGVTKWMVGEVQTLAEEMPLSFAISAFGKFSFRQFPVVNKKNELTGILTFRNINHALIRELSRQLREMEQQHEHPDEPDALRLNKVYQLHRYDFENGGKASSEIKKFLKERGIPPKVVRRVAVASYELEINLVAHSIGGMLGFDINTDRVKISSHDRGPGIEDTEKAMTEGYSTANEWIRSQGFGAGMGLPNVKRVSDEFAIESAVGMGTMVQAIINLKPENVNED
;
A
#
# COMPACT_ATOMS: atom_id res chain seq x y z
N MET A 1 32.51 17.58 16.50
CA MET A 1 31.08 17.61 16.86
C MET A 1 30.35 18.21 15.67
N ASP A 2 30.06 17.39 14.66
CA ASP A 2 29.12 17.76 13.61
C ASP A 2 28.10 16.65 13.57
N GLY A 3 26.94 16.90 14.17
CA GLY A 3 25.82 15.98 14.11
C GLY A 3 25.29 16.01 12.68
N GLU A 4 25.50 14.91 11.95
CA GLU A 4 24.87 14.67 10.66
C GLU A 4 23.35 14.86 10.79
N GLN A 5 22.86 16.00 10.31
CA GLN A 5 21.45 16.18 10.01
C GLN A 5 21.11 15.23 8.85
N LYS A 6 20.65 14.01 9.17
CA LYS A 6 20.04 13.12 8.19
C LYS A 6 18.91 13.88 7.48
N GLU A 7 19.01 13.98 6.15
CA GLU A 7 18.10 14.77 5.32
C GLU A 7 16.63 14.37 5.53
N PRO A 8 15.70 15.32 5.74
CA PRO A 8 14.27 15.06 5.93
C PRO A 8 13.63 14.23 4.81
N LEU A 9 14.22 14.25 3.61
CA LEU A 9 13.74 13.54 2.43
C LEU A 9 13.83 12.02 2.62
N GLN A 10 14.94 11.48 3.15
CA GLN A 10 15.10 10.03 3.34
C GLN A 10 14.10 9.46 4.36
N SER A 11 13.79 10.23 5.40
CA SER A 11 12.78 9.89 6.40
C SER A 11 11.39 9.79 5.79
N SER A 12 11.05 10.73 4.90
CA SER A 12 9.77 10.75 4.16
C SER A 12 9.63 9.55 3.21
N LEU A 13 10.72 9.16 2.55
CA LEU A 13 10.74 8.05 1.59
C LEU A 13 10.48 6.69 2.23
N ARG A 14 11.07 6.41 3.41
CA ARG A 14 10.82 5.15 4.13
C ARG A 14 9.38 5.02 4.61
N VAL A 15 8.80 6.14 5.08
CA VAL A 15 7.39 6.18 5.46
C VAL A 15 6.50 5.84 4.27
N GLN A 16 6.84 6.32 3.07
CA GLN A 16 6.11 5.98 1.85
C GLN A 16 6.20 4.48 1.53
N GLU A 17 7.38 3.86 1.57
CA GLU A 17 7.53 2.41 1.33
C GLU A 17 6.68 1.57 2.28
N LEU A 18 6.60 1.96 3.55
CA LEU A 18 5.77 1.27 4.54
C LEU A 18 4.27 1.43 4.27
N ILE A 19 3.86 2.64 3.86
CA ILE A 19 2.47 2.91 3.48
C ILE A 19 2.02 2.02 2.33
N TYR A 20 2.92 1.66 1.41
CA TYR A 20 2.61 0.77 0.29
C TYR A 20 2.79 -0.71 0.65
N GLY A 21 3.81 -1.06 1.44
CA GLY A 21 4.11 -2.45 1.76
C GLY A 21 3.16 -3.13 2.75
N LEU A 22 2.51 -2.37 3.64
CA LEU A 22 1.61 -2.93 4.66
C LEU A 22 0.20 -3.14 4.12
N ARG A 23 -0.44 -4.24 4.52
CA ARG A 23 -1.87 -4.48 4.29
C ARG A 23 -2.73 -3.92 5.41
N ILE A 24 -3.99 -3.61 5.11
CA ILE A 24 -4.98 -3.16 6.11
C ILE A 24 -5.13 -4.18 7.24
N SER A 25 -5.16 -5.48 6.93
CA SER A 25 -5.23 -6.57 7.91
C SER A 25 -4.09 -6.57 8.93
N GLU A 26 -2.90 -6.09 8.56
CA GLU A 26 -1.73 -6.01 9.45
C GLU A 26 -1.77 -4.81 10.40
N VAL A 27 -2.66 -3.85 10.12
CA VAL A 27 -2.76 -2.56 10.80
C VAL A 27 -4.05 -2.43 11.60
N MET A 28 -5.15 -3.00 11.10
CA MET A 28 -6.48 -2.90 11.71
C MET A 28 -6.56 -3.53 13.10
N THR A 29 -7.58 -3.14 13.86
CA THR A 29 -7.98 -3.88 15.06
C THR A 29 -8.95 -4.98 14.66
N SER A 30 -8.54 -6.25 14.75
CA SER A 30 -9.39 -7.41 14.39
C SER A 30 -10.47 -7.73 15.43
N LYS A 31 -10.25 -7.39 16.71
CA LYS A 31 -11.25 -7.56 17.77
C LYS A 31 -12.26 -6.41 17.72
N VAL A 32 -13.30 -6.57 16.92
CA VAL A 32 -14.34 -5.56 16.72
C VAL A 32 -15.56 -5.88 17.58
N PHE A 33 -16.01 -4.90 18.35
CA PHE A 33 -17.34 -4.93 18.94
C PHE A 33 -18.32 -4.31 17.94
N ALA A 34 -19.41 -5.00 17.65
CA ALA A 34 -20.46 -4.54 16.74
C ALA A 34 -21.84 -4.78 17.38
N VAL A 35 -22.82 -3.99 16.97
CA VAL A 35 -24.22 -4.14 17.40
C VAL A 35 -25.10 -4.61 16.26
N SER A 36 -26.17 -5.34 16.57
CA SER A 36 -27.20 -5.65 15.58
C SER A 36 -27.97 -4.39 15.20
N ARG A 37 -28.43 -4.29 13.95
CA ARG A 37 -29.38 -3.25 13.52
C ARG A 37 -30.68 -3.21 14.33
N ASN A 38 -31.01 -4.28 15.04
CA ASN A 38 -32.22 -4.38 15.87
C ASN A 38 -31.99 -3.93 17.33
N CYS A 39 -30.77 -3.51 17.69
CA CYS A 39 -30.46 -3.02 19.03
C CYS A 39 -31.01 -1.60 19.27
N THR A 40 -31.17 -1.27 20.55
CA THR A 40 -31.53 0.08 21.01
C THR A 40 -30.30 0.94 21.26
N MET A 41 -30.51 2.25 21.40
CA MET A 41 -29.45 3.18 21.84
C MET A 41 -28.90 2.83 23.24
N ARG A 42 -29.72 2.25 24.12
CA ARG A 42 -29.29 1.73 25.43
C ARG A 42 -28.33 0.55 25.32
N ASP A 43 -28.55 -0.36 24.37
CA ASP A 43 -27.64 -1.47 24.11
C ASP A 43 -26.29 -0.95 23.59
N VAL A 44 -26.33 0.03 22.68
CA VAL A 44 -25.14 0.73 22.17
C VAL A 44 -24.35 1.36 23.31
N GLN A 45 -25.01 2.10 24.21
CA GLN A 45 -24.39 2.69 25.40
C GLN A 45 -23.66 1.63 26.23
N THR A 46 -24.33 0.50 26.47
CA THR A 46 -23.79 -0.58 27.29
C THR A 46 -22.51 -1.15 26.68
N ILE A 47 -22.52 -1.40 25.38
CA ILE A 47 -21.34 -1.91 24.66
C ILE A 47 -20.23 -0.88 24.60
N MET A 48 -20.54 0.40 24.35
CA MET A 48 -19.55 1.48 24.34
C MET A 48 -18.87 1.63 25.70
N LYS A 49 -19.66 1.66 26.78
CA LYS A 49 -19.17 1.77 28.17
C LYS A 49 -18.31 0.59 28.57
N ASN A 50 -18.81 -0.64 28.37
CA ASN A 50 -18.12 -1.85 28.83
C ASN A 50 -16.80 -2.09 28.12
N ASN A 51 -16.67 -1.60 26.88
CA ASN A 51 -15.47 -1.80 26.06
C ASN A 51 -14.62 -0.54 25.91
N SER A 52 -15.00 0.58 26.56
CA SER A 52 -14.31 1.87 26.46
C SER A 52 -14.10 2.33 25.01
N ILE A 53 -15.12 2.15 24.16
CA ILE A 53 -15.09 2.52 22.75
C ILE A 53 -16.05 3.68 22.47
N THR A 54 -15.68 4.53 21.51
CA THR A 54 -16.41 5.76 21.15
C THR A 54 -17.16 5.67 19.83
N GLY A 55 -17.11 4.51 19.17
CA GLY A 55 -17.78 4.22 17.92
C GLY A 55 -17.94 2.73 17.73
N VAL A 56 -19.07 2.31 17.14
CA VAL A 56 -19.45 0.91 17.00
C VAL A 56 -20.08 0.68 15.62
N PRO A 57 -19.59 -0.29 14.83
CA PRO A 57 -20.28 -0.72 13.62
C PRO A 57 -21.63 -1.35 13.94
N VAL A 58 -22.63 -1.02 13.14
CA VAL A 58 -23.95 -1.66 13.13
C VAL A 58 -23.96 -2.70 12.03
N VAL A 59 -24.32 -3.93 12.37
CA VAL A 59 -24.31 -5.08 11.45
C VAL A 59 -25.69 -5.71 11.28
N ASP A 60 -25.88 -6.28 10.09
CA ASP A 60 -26.98 -7.16 9.74
C ASP A 60 -26.42 -8.47 9.18
N ASN A 61 -26.62 -9.58 9.89
CA ASN A 61 -26.05 -10.88 9.53
C ASN A 61 -24.53 -10.79 9.19
N LYS A 62 -23.77 -10.11 10.07
CA LYS A 62 -22.32 -9.81 9.97
C LYS A 62 -21.89 -8.79 8.91
N ARG A 63 -22.80 -8.32 8.06
CA ARG A 63 -22.49 -7.25 7.08
C ARG A 63 -22.69 -5.90 7.73
N VAL A 64 -21.79 -4.97 7.46
CA VAL A 64 -21.89 -3.60 8.00
C VAL A 64 -23.01 -2.86 7.28
N VAL A 65 -23.95 -2.32 8.06
CA VAL A 65 -25.08 -1.52 7.54
C VAL A 65 -25.04 -0.07 8.04
N GLY A 66 -24.20 0.22 9.04
CA GLY A 66 -24.01 1.57 9.54
C GLY A 66 -22.88 1.68 10.56
N ILE A 67 -22.64 2.90 11.02
CA ILE A 67 -21.78 3.21 12.17
C ILE A 67 -22.56 4.11 13.11
N ILE A 68 -22.40 3.86 14.40
CA ILE A 68 -22.85 4.78 15.43
C ILE A 68 -21.68 5.26 16.28
N THR A 69 -21.70 6.54 16.65
CA THR A 69 -20.64 7.20 17.40
C THR A 69 -21.14 7.71 18.76
N MET A 70 -20.20 8.07 19.63
CA MET A 70 -20.49 8.70 20.92
C MET A 70 -21.32 9.99 20.76
N ASN A 71 -21.15 10.74 19.66
CA ASN A 71 -21.92 11.96 19.42
C ASN A 71 -23.40 11.65 19.17
N ASP A 72 -23.69 10.61 18.40
CA ASP A 72 -25.06 10.14 18.16
C ASP A 72 -25.71 9.65 19.45
N LEU A 73 -24.92 8.99 20.31
CA LEU A 73 -25.36 8.56 21.62
C LEU A 73 -25.70 9.73 22.54
N MET A 74 -24.88 10.78 22.56
CA MET A 74 -25.15 11.99 23.34
C MET A 74 -26.42 12.68 22.85
N ASN A 75 -26.57 12.84 21.54
CA ASN A 75 -27.78 13.45 20.95
C ASN A 75 -29.05 12.66 21.29
N ALA A 76 -28.98 11.32 21.26
CA ALA A 76 -30.11 10.47 21.65
C ALA A 76 -30.45 10.61 23.13
N LEU A 77 -29.43 10.73 24.00
CA LEU A 77 -29.63 10.93 25.44
C LEU A 77 -30.30 12.27 25.74
N GLU A 78 -29.83 13.35 25.12
CA GLU A 78 -30.41 14.70 25.29
C GLU A 78 -31.88 14.77 24.85
N GLN A 79 -32.25 13.98 23.83
CA GLN A 79 -33.62 13.90 23.33
C GLN A 79 -34.49 12.86 24.07
N GLY A 80 -33.95 12.18 25.09
CA GLY A 80 -34.68 11.12 25.81
C GLY A 80 -35.00 9.88 24.96
N ALA A 81 -34.26 9.67 23.86
CA ALA A 81 -34.50 8.67 22.83
C ALA A 81 -33.70 7.36 23.02
N MET A 82 -33.32 7.04 24.26
CA MET A 82 -32.45 5.89 24.56
C MET A 82 -33.07 4.52 24.24
N GLU A 83 -34.40 4.44 24.18
CA GLU A 83 -35.14 3.21 23.82
C GLU A 83 -35.38 3.08 22.31
N GLU A 84 -35.01 4.09 21.51
CA GLU A 84 -35.18 4.02 20.07
C GLU A 84 -34.17 3.06 19.42
N GLY A 85 -34.54 2.53 18.25
CA GLY A 85 -33.69 1.65 17.47
C GLY A 85 -32.47 2.38 16.89
N VAL A 86 -31.33 1.70 16.92
CA VAL A 86 -30.03 2.23 16.47
C VAL A 86 -30.05 2.73 15.01
N THR A 87 -30.89 2.14 14.16
CA THR A 87 -30.97 2.49 12.73
C THR A 87 -31.42 3.91 12.46
N LYS A 88 -32.13 4.55 13.41
CA LYS A 88 -32.58 5.94 13.29
C LYS A 88 -31.45 6.96 13.55
N TRP A 89 -30.42 6.53 14.26
CA TRP A 89 -29.34 7.39 14.77
C TRP A 89 -28.00 7.12 14.11
N MET A 90 -27.81 5.92 13.56
CA MET A 90 -26.59 5.56 12.87
C MET A 90 -26.44 6.32 11.55
N VAL A 91 -25.19 6.54 11.15
CA VAL A 91 -24.87 6.88 9.76
C VAL A 91 -25.01 5.59 8.94
N GLY A 92 -25.96 5.58 8.00
CA GLY A 92 -26.15 4.49 7.04
C GLY A 92 -25.15 4.54 5.87
N GLU A 93 -25.09 3.47 5.08
CA GLU A 93 -24.27 3.37 3.86
C GLU A 93 -22.79 3.75 4.08
N VAL A 94 -22.18 3.09 5.06
CA VAL A 94 -20.80 3.37 5.45
C VAL A 94 -19.83 2.74 4.47
N GLN A 95 -18.86 3.53 4.03
CA GLN A 95 -17.73 3.04 3.24
C GLN A 95 -16.91 2.03 4.06
N THR A 96 -16.74 0.82 3.53
CA THR A 96 -15.85 -0.20 4.09
C THR A 96 -14.54 -0.28 3.31
N LEU A 97 -13.53 -0.89 3.92
CA LEU A 97 -12.26 -1.23 3.30
C LEU A 97 -12.07 -2.76 3.32
N ALA A 98 -11.43 -3.34 2.31
CA ALA A 98 -11.13 -4.77 2.31
C ALA A 98 -9.80 -5.04 3.04
N GLU A 99 -9.74 -6.13 3.81
CA GLU A 99 -8.60 -6.44 4.69
C GLU A 99 -7.28 -6.74 3.96
N GLU A 100 -7.37 -7.18 2.71
CA GLU A 100 -6.22 -7.47 1.85
C GLU A 100 -5.60 -6.23 1.20
N MET A 101 -6.31 -5.10 1.17
CA MET A 101 -5.85 -3.90 0.45
C MET A 101 -4.59 -3.31 1.09
N PRO A 102 -3.71 -2.65 0.31
CA PRO A 102 -2.60 -1.89 0.86
C PRO A 102 -3.07 -0.72 1.75
N LEU A 103 -2.27 -0.40 2.76
CA LEU A 103 -2.54 0.65 3.75
C LEU A 103 -2.70 2.04 3.09
N SER A 104 -2.02 2.28 1.97
CA SER A 104 -2.15 3.50 1.18
C SER A 104 -3.58 3.82 0.77
N PHE A 105 -4.39 2.80 0.51
CA PHE A 105 -5.80 2.95 0.15
C PHE A 105 -6.60 3.49 1.34
N ALA A 106 -6.30 3.03 2.55
CA ALA A 106 -6.90 3.57 3.75
C ALA A 106 -6.55 5.05 3.96
N ILE A 107 -5.29 5.43 3.75
CA ILE A 107 -4.85 6.83 3.86
C ILE A 107 -5.58 7.71 2.84
N SER A 108 -5.77 7.23 1.61
CA SER A 108 -6.58 7.91 0.60
C SER A 108 -8.04 8.05 1.05
N ALA A 109 -8.63 6.99 1.59
CA ALA A 109 -10.00 7.01 2.10
C ALA A 109 -10.18 8.03 3.24
N PHE A 110 -9.24 8.11 4.19
CA PHE A 110 -9.25 9.13 5.25
C PHE A 110 -9.10 10.56 4.73
N GLY A 111 -8.43 10.76 3.59
CA GLY A 111 -8.34 12.07 2.93
C GLY A 111 -9.60 12.46 2.16
N LYS A 112 -10.33 11.47 1.63
CA LYS A 112 -11.53 11.68 0.81
C LYS A 112 -12.80 11.80 1.65
N PHE A 113 -12.92 11.03 2.73
CA PHE A 113 -14.11 10.98 3.55
C PHE A 113 -13.84 11.54 4.94
N SER A 114 -14.83 12.19 5.55
CA SER A 114 -14.73 12.74 6.91
C SER A 114 -14.87 11.69 8.03
N PHE A 115 -14.83 10.40 7.69
CA PHE A 115 -14.96 9.31 8.66
C PHE A 115 -13.66 9.14 9.46
N ARG A 116 -13.80 9.05 10.79
CA ARG A 116 -12.66 8.88 11.71
C ARG A 116 -12.26 7.41 11.89
N GLN A 117 -13.06 6.50 11.38
CA GLN A 117 -12.84 5.05 11.40
C GLN A 117 -13.50 4.41 10.19
N PHE A 118 -12.88 3.35 9.67
CA PHE A 118 -13.42 2.54 8.58
C PHE A 118 -13.64 1.11 9.07
N PRO A 119 -14.84 0.53 8.88
CA PRO A 119 -15.04 -0.90 9.04
C PRO A 119 -14.25 -1.64 7.96
N VAL A 120 -13.58 -2.70 8.37
CA VAL A 120 -12.81 -3.57 7.48
C VAL A 120 -13.58 -4.86 7.28
N VAL A 121 -13.68 -5.30 6.03
CA VAL A 121 -14.42 -6.51 5.64
C VAL A 121 -13.53 -7.52 4.93
N ASN A 122 -13.89 -8.79 5.03
CA ASN A 122 -13.28 -9.85 4.22
C ASN A 122 -13.92 -9.96 2.83
N LYS A 123 -13.44 -10.90 2.03
CA LYS A 123 -13.97 -11.24 0.69
C LYS A 123 -15.45 -11.63 0.66
N LYS A 124 -16.03 -12.07 1.80
CA LYS A 124 -17.47 -12.38 1.94
C LYS A 124 -18.29 -11.16 2.36
N ASN A 125 -17.67 -9.98 2.43
CA ASN A 125 -18.25 -8.73 2.92
C ASN A 125 -18.71 -8.81 4.39
N GLU A 126 -18.10 -9.69 5.18
CA GLU A 126 -18.31 -9.79 6.63
C GLU A 126 -17.32 -8.88 7.36
N LEU A 127 -17.78 -8.20 8.41
CA LEU A 127 -16.93 -7.36 9.27
C LEU A 127 -15.84 -8.19 9.94
N THR A 128 -14.57 -7.86 9.69
CA THR A 128 -13.39 -8.52 10.29
C THR A 128 -12.50 -7.58 11.08
N GLY A 129 -12.63 -6.27 10.88
CA GLY A 129 -11.78 -5.31 11.55
C GLY A 129 -12.36 -3.90 11.61
N ILE A 130 -11.68 -3.04 12.35
CA ILE A 130 -11.89 -1.60 12.29
C ILE A 130 -10.53 -0.92 12.16
N LEU A 131 -10.46 0.06 11.26
CA LEU A 131 -9.25 0.81 10.99
C LEU A 131 -9.45 2.26 11.42
N THR A 132 -8.55 2.76 12.27
CA THR A 132 -8.52 4.16 12.70
C THR A 132 -7.17 4.78 12.37
N PHE A 133 -7.11 6.12 12.30
CA PHE A 133 -5.83 6.81 12.09
C PHE A 133 -4.80 6.50 13.21
N ARG A 134 -5.27 6.23 14.44
CA ARG A 134 -4.41 5.77 15.54
C ARG A 134 -3.75 4.43 15.22
N ASN A 135 -4.51 3.49 14.66
CA ASN A 135 -3.96 2.20 14.25
C ASN A 135 -2.85 2.37 13.21
N ILE A 136 -3.09 3.21 12.20
CA ILE A 136 -2.12 3.53 11.15
C ILE A 136 -0.84 4.09 11.75
N ASN A 137 -0.93 5.13 12.58
CA ASN A 137 0.24 5.75 13.19
C ASN A 137 1.03 4.78 14.07
N HIS A 138 0.34 4.00 14.90
CA HIS A 138 1.00 3.00 15.74
C HIS A 138 1.72 1.93 14.91
N ALA A 139 1.08 1.44 13.83
CA ALA A 139 1.69 0.44 12.95
C ALA A 139 2.92 1.00 12.24
N LEU A 140 2.84 2.21 11.67
CA LEU A 140 3.97 2.86 11.00
C LEU A 140 5.13 3.10 11.96
N ILE A 141 4.89 3.63 13.16
CA ILE A 141 5.94 3.84 14.17
C ILE A 141 6.58 2.51 14.59
N ARG A 142 5.76 1.49 14.86
CA ARG A 142 6.26 0.16 15.23
C ARG A 142 7.16 -0.42 14.13
N GLU A 143 6.74 -0.28 12.89
CA GLU A 143 7.42 -0.84 11.74
C GLU A 143 8.71 -0.08 11.39
N LEU A 144 8.69 1.26 11.43
CA LEU A 144 9.92 2.08 11.35
C LEU A 144 10.93 1.69 12.43
N SER A 145 10.44 1.49 13.66
CA SER A 145 11.29 1.09 14.78
C SER A 145 11.87 -0.31 14.59
N ARG A 146 11.12 -1.22 13.95
CA ARG A 146 11.60 -2.58 13.60
C ARG A 146 12.73 -2.49 12.58
N GLN A 147 12.53 -1.74 11.49
CA GLN A 147 13.55 -1.55 10.46
C GLN A 147 14.81 -0.87 11.00
N LEU A 148 14.66 0.11 11.90
CA LEU A 148 15.82 0.75 12.55
C LEU A 148 16.63 -0.25 13.38
N ARG A 149 15.98 -1.11 14.18
CA ARG A 149 16.67 -2.16 14.94
C ARG A 149 17.37 -3.18 14.05
N GLU A 150 16.74 -3.57 12.95
CA GLU A 150 17.35 -4.49 11.97
C GLU A 150 18.59 -3.89 11.34
N MET A 151 18.57 -2.59 11.05
CA MET A 151 19.77 -1.88 10.62
C MET A 151 20.83 -1.83 11.72
N GLU A 152 20.47 -1.50 12.96
CA GLU A 152 21.43 -1.43 14.08
C GLU A 152 22.09 -2.79 14.36
N GLN A 153 21.33 -3.88 14.32
CA GLN A 153 21.84 -5.24 14.49
C GLN A 153 22.73 -5.70 13.32
N GLN A 154 22.52 -5.17 12.12
CA GLN A 154 23.44 -5.37 11.00
C GLN A 154 24.75 -4.56 11.13
N HIS A 155 24.85 -3.58 12.03
CA HIS A 155 26.02 -2.72 12.21
C HIS A 155 26.84 -3.03 13.49
N GLU A 156 26.78 -4.25 14.04
CA GLU A 156 27.74 -4.68 15.08
C GLU A 156 29.19 -4.86 14.56
N HIS A 157 29.42 -4.71 13.24
CA HIS A 157 30.75 -4.49 12.65
C HIS A 157 30.86 -3.07 12.08
N PRO A 158 31.71 -2.19 12.64
CA PRO A 158 31.91 -0.85 12.14
C PRO A 158 33.03 -0.85 11.08
N ASP A 159 32.81 -1.38 9.88
CA ASP A 159 33.81 -1.29 8.81
C ASP A 159 33.17 -1.14 7.41
N GLU A 160 33.48 0.00 6.77
CA GLU A 160 33.23 0.47 5.40
C GLU A 160 31.77 0.72 4.92
N PRO A 161 31.51 1.86 4.23
CA PRO A 161 30.25 2.08 3.53
C PRO A 161 30.10 1.05 2.42
N ASP A 162 29.30 0.02 2.66
CA ASP A 162 28.98 -1.04 1.70
C ASP A 162 28.48 -0.42 0.39
N ALA A 163 29.36 -0.36 -0.61
CA ALA A 163 29.18 0.46 -1.80
C ALA A 163 27.90 0.10 -2.57
N LEU A 164 27.35 -1.10 -2.37
CA LEU A 164 26.20 -1.63 -3.08
C LEU A 164 24.83 -1.26 -2.48
N ARG A 165 24.77 -0.72 -1.27
CA ARG A 165 23.49 -0.34 -0.64
C ARG A 165 22.93 0.96 -1.24
N LEU A 166 21.67 0.93 -1.70
CA LEU A 166 20.96 2.11 -2.19
C LEU A 166 19.46 2.01 -1.91
N ASN A 167 18.92 3.05 -1.27
CA ASN A 167 17.48 3.28 -1.18
C ASN A 167 17.14 4.57 -1.94
N LYS A 168 16.37 4.46 -3.03
CA LYS A 168 16.07 5.61 -3.89
C LYS A 168 14.66 5.52 -4.47
N VAL A 169 13.94 6.64 -4.43
CA VAL A 169 12.60 6.76 -4.99
C VAL A 169 12.58 7.87 -6.03
N TYR A 170 11.88 7.62 -7.12
CA TYR A 170 11.65 8.53 -8.22
C TYR A 170 10.17 8.88 -8.27
N GLN A 171 9.87 10.17 -8.40
CA GLN A 171 8.51 10.65 -8.64
C GLN A 171 8.31 10.84 -10.14
N LEU A 172 7.25 10.22 -10.68
CA LEU A 172 6.94 10.22 -12.09
C LEU A 172 5.61 10.93 -12.33
N HIS A 173 5.53 11.68 -13.43
CA HIS A 173 4.36 12.45 -13.81
C HIS A 173 3.69 11.84 -15.04
N ARG A 174 2.36 11.98 -15.13
CA ARG A 174 1.59 11.50 -16.28
C ARG A 174 2.10 12.15 -17.57
N TYR A 175 2.28 11.34 -18.62
CA TYR A 175 2.74 11.76 -19.94
C TYR A 175 4.14 12.38 -20.02
N ASP A 176 4.94 12.30 -18.95
CA ASP A 176 6.35 12.67 -18.97
C ASP A 176 7.20 11.55 -19.62
N PHE A 177 7.00 11.33 -20.92
CA PHE A 177 7.76 10.34 -21.68
C PHE A 177 9.20 10.79 -21.97
N GLU A 178 9.48 12.10 -21.92
CA GLU A 178 10.83 12.63 -22.09
C GLU A 178 11.77 12.17 -20.97
N ASN A 179 11.27 12.09 -19.73
CA ASN A 179 12.01 11.53 -18.61
C ASN A 179 11.72 10.04 -18.37
N GLY A 180 10.83 9.43 -19.16
CA GLY A 180 10.49 8.01 -19.10
C GLY A 180 11.71 7.14 -19.37
N GLY A 181 12.14 6.39 -18.37
CA GLY A 181 13.30 5.49 -18.42
C GLY A 181 14.55 6.03 -17.72
N LYS A 182 14.47 7.24 -17.15
CA LYS A 182 15.58 7.87 -16.42
C LYS A 182 15.89 7.09 -15.15
N ALA A 183 14.86 6.69 -14.39
CA ALA A 183 15.06 5.92 -13.16
C ALA A 183 15.73 4.57 -13.46
N SER A 184 15.21 3.84 -14.45
CA SER A 184 15.82 2.59 -14.93
C SER A 184 17.28 2.78 -15.37
N SER A 185 17.58 3.83 -16.12
CA SER A 185 18.93 4.11 -16.62
C SER A 185 19.93 4.44 -15.51
N GLU A 186 19.53 5.25 -14.52
CA GLU A 186 20.36 5.57 -13.37
C GLU A 186 20.68 4.34 -12.52
N ILE A 187 19.68 3.51 -12.21
CA ILE A 187 19.88 2.29 -11.42
C ILE A 187 20.72 1.26 -12.18
N LYS A 188 20.51 1.13 -13.50
CA LYS A 188 21.34 0.30 -14.37
C LYS A 188 22.80 0.73 -14.32
N LYS A 189 23.08 2.04 -14.37
CA LYS A 189 24.44 2.59 -14.26
C LYS A 189 25.04 2.31 -12.87
N PHE A 190 24.27 2.56 -11.81
CA PHE A 190 24.67 2.29 -10.43
C PHE A 190 25.12 0.84 -10.24
N LEU A 191 24.30 -0.14 -10.68
CA LEU A 191 24.61 -1.57 -10.54
C LEU A 191 25.82 -1.99 -11.39
N LYS A 192 25.95 -1.45 -12.60
CA LYS A 192 27.09 -1.76 -13.49
C LYS A 192 28.42 -1.27 -12.92
N GLU A 193 28.44 -0.06 -12.35
CA GLU A 193 29.62 0.52 -11.72
C GLU A 193 30.08 -0.26 -10.48
N ARG A 194 29.18 -1.07 -9.90
CA ARG A 194 29.44 -1.91 -8.72
C ARG A 194 29.68 -3.38 -9.06
N GLY A 195 29.91 -3.68 -10.34
CA GLY A 195 30.32 -5.02 -10.78
C GLY A 195 29.22 -6.08 -10.78
N ILE A 196 27.94 -5.69 -10.67
CA ILE A 196 26.83 -6.64 -10.70
C ILE A 196 26.77 -7.32 -12.08
N PRO A 197 26.53 -8.66 -12.14
CA PRO A 197 26.54 -9.39 -13.40
C PRO A 197 25.59 -8.79 -14.44
N PRO A 198 26.01 -8.63 -15.71
CA PRO A 198 25.19 -8.00 -16.76
C PRO A 198 23.80 -8.62 -16.94
N LYS A 199 23.67 -9.94 -16.70
CA LYS A 199 22.39 -10.65 -16.74
C LYS A 199 21.41 -10.13 -15.69
N VAL A 200 21.88 -9.90 -14.46
CA VAL A 200 21.08 -9.36 -13.36
C VAL A 200 20.75 -7.88 -13.60
N VAL A 201 21.74 -7.09 -14.02
CA VAL A 201 21.55 -5.68 -14.40
C VAL A 201 20.47 -5.54 -15.49
N ARG A 202 20.46 -6.43 -16.49
CA ARG A 202 19.44 -6.44 -17.54
C ARG A 202 18.04 -6.74 -16.99
N ARG A 203 17.91 -7.71 -16.09
CA ARG A 203 16.62 -8.03 -15.45
C ARG A 203 16.07 -6.83 -14.70
N VAL A 204 16.90 -6.18 -13.87
CA VAL A 204 16.52 -4.98 -13.11
C VAL A 204 16.10 -3.85 -14.04
N ALA A 205 16.90 -3.57 -15.08
CA ALA A 205 16.61 -2.50 -16.03
C ALA A 205 15.29 -2.72 -16.79
N VAL A 206 15.01 -3.95 -17.20
CA VAL A 206 13.74 -4.29 -17.86
C VAL A 206 12.57 -4.13 -16.91
N ALA A 207 12.65 -4.69 -15.70
CA ALA A 207 11.58 -4.59 -14.71
C ALA A 207 11.27 -3.12 -14.37
N SER A 208 12.29 -2.32 -14.07
CA SER A 208 12.09 -0.92 -13.70
C SER A 208 11.56 -0.08 -14.85
N TYR A 209 12.02 -0.31 -16.08
CA TYR A 209 11.55 0.43 -17.25
C TYR A 209 10.07 0.18 -17.53
N GLU A 210 9.62 -1.09 -17.50
CA GLU A 210 8.22 -1.42 -17.73
C GLU A 210 7.30 -0.81 -16.65
N LEU A 211 7.73 -0.84 -15.38
CA LEU A 211 6.99 -0.22 -14.30
C LEU A 211 6.95 1.32 -14.42
N GLU A 212 8.07 1.93 -14.80
CA GLU A 212 8.18 3.37 -15.07
C GLU A 212 7.21 3.80 -16.19
N ILE A 213 7.20 3.09 -17.32
CA ILE A 213 6.28 3.37 -18.42
C ILE A 213 4.83 3.16 -18.00
N ASN A 214 4.52 2.14 -17.20
CA ASN A 214 3.15 1.93 -16.70
C ASN A 214 2.65 3.13 -15.89
N LEU A 215 3.49 3.69 -15.01
CA LEU A 215 3.14 4.88 -14.20
C LEU A 215 2.91 6.12 -15.08
N VAL A 216 3.71 6.32 -16.13
CA VAL A 216 3.63 7.49 -17.02
C VAL A 216 2.45 7.39 -18.00
N ALA A 217 2.20 6.19 -18.55
CA ALA A 217 1.25 5.99 -19.64
C ALA A 217 -0.16 5.63 -19.17
N HIS A 218 -0.29 4.80 -18.12
CA HIS A 218 -1.57 4.22 -17.70
C HIS A 218 -2.11 4.82 -16.40
N SER A 219 -1.38 5.73 -15.76
CA SER A 219 -1.77 6.35 -14.49
C SER A 219 -1.79 7.87 -14.54
N ILE A 220 -1.98 8.52 -13.39
CA ILE A 220 -1.82 9.97 -13.17
C ILE A 220 -0.39 10.33 -12.74
N GLY A 221 0.57 9.45 -13.01
CA GLY A 221 1.89 9.48 -12.40
C GLY A 221 1.91 8.68 -11.09
N GLY A 222 3.07 8.63 -10.45
CA GLY A 222 3.28 7.79 -9.28
C GLY A 222 4.72 7.81 -8.80
N MET A 223 5.09 6.77 -8.07
CA MET A 223 6.42 6.63 -7.48
C MET A 223 7.03 5.29 -7.86
N LEU A 224 8.32 5.30 -8.17
CA LEU A 224 9.13 4.12 -8.40
C LEU A 224 10.27 4.07 -7.38
N GLY A 225 10.23 3.10 -6.48
CA GLY A 225 11.21 2.89 -5.42
C GLY A 225 12.15 1.73 -5.72
N PHE A 226 13.38 1.85 -5.21
CA PHE A 226 14.43 0.85 -5.25
C PHE A 226 15.03 0.70 -3.85
N ASP A 227 15.00 -0.53 -3.34
CA ASP A 227 15.75 -0.97 -2.16
C ASP A 227 16.77 -2.02 -2.61
N ILE A 228 18.03 -1.62 -2.63
CA ILE A 228 19.17 -2.41 -3.10
C ILE A 228 20.07 -2.70 -1.91
N ASN A 229 20.36 -3.98 -1.71
CA ASN A 229 21.35 -4.47 -0.77
C ASN A 229 22.26 -5.51 -1.45
N THR A 230 23.10 -6.19 -0.67
CA THR A 230 24.08 -7.15 -1.19
C THR A 230 23.47 -8.45 -1.71
N ASP A 231 22.20 -8.73 -1.39
CA ASP A 231 21.55 -9.99 -1.72
C ASP A 231 20.48 -9.82 -2.81
N ARG A 232 19.80 -8.67 -2.87
CA ARG A 232 18.68 -8.45 -3.79
C ARG A 232 18.49 -6.98 -4.18
N VAL A 233 17.72 -6.80 -5.25
CA VAL A 233 17.12 -5.53 -5.70
C VAL A 233 15.61 -5.68 -5.60
N LYS A 234 14.98 -4.90 -4.73
CA LYS A 234 13.53 -4.74 -4.66
C LYS A 234 13.11 -3.49 -5.42
N ILE A 235 12.19 -3.64 -6.37
CA ILE A 235 11.60 -2.56 -7.16
C ILE A 235 10.12 -2.48 -6.80
N SER A 236 9.64 -1.29 -6.48
CA SER A 236 8.23 -1.06 -6.15
C SER A 236 7.67 0.13 -6.91
N SER A 237 6.60 -0.06 -7.67
CA SER A 237 5.86 1.04 -8.31
C SER A 237 4.52 1.24 -7.64
N HIS A 238 4.14 2.49 -7.41
CA HIS A 238 2.83 2.84 -6.87
C HIS A 238 2.23 4.05 -7.59
N ASP A 239 0.93 3.99 -7.86
CA ASP A 239 0.15 5.13 -8.32
C ASP A 239 -1.21 5.26 -7.63
N ARG A 240 -1.77 6.48 -7.71
CA ARG A 240 -3.15 6.80 -7.29
C ARG A 240 -4.10 6.97 -8.48
N GLY A 241 -3.79 6.32 -9.59
CA GLY A 241 -4.51 6.41 -10.86
C GLY A 241 -5.79 5.57 -10.90
N PRO A 242 -6.27 5.23 -12.11
CA PRO A 242 -7.56 4.59 -12.27
C PRO A 242 -7.64 3.17 -11.70
N GLY A 243 -6.50 2.55 -11.36
CA GLY A 243 -6.43 1.14 -11.02
C GLY A 243 -6.66 0.24 -12.24
N ILE A 244 -6.51 -1.07 -12.01
CA ILE A 244 -6.68 -2.13 -12.99
C ILE A 244 -7.91 -2.92 -12.56
N GLU A 245 -8.91 -2.96 -13.43
CA GLU A 245 -10.19 -3.65 -13.18
C GLU A 245 -10.02 -5.18 -13.11
N ASP A 246 -9.21 -5.74 -14.00
CA ASP A 246 -8.90 -7.16 -14.07
C ASP A 246 -7.38 -7.35 -14.16
N THR A 247 -6.77 -7.72 -13.03
CA THR A 247 -5.33 -7.91 -12.93
C THR A 247 -4.85 -9.17 -13.67
N GLU A 248 -5.68 -10.21 -13.80
CA GLU A 248 -5.32 -11.41 -14.56
C GLU A 248 -5.25 -11.09 -16.05
N LYS A 249 -6.23 -10.34 -16.56
CA LYS A 249 -6.23 -9.86 -17.94
C LYS A 249 -5.07 -8.90 -18.21
N ALA A 250 -4.73 -8.04 -17.26
CA ALA A 250 -3.54 -7.17 -17.34
C ALA A 250 -2.20 -7.94 -17.39
N MET A 251 -2.19 -9.20 -16.94
CA MET A 251 -1.05 -10.11 -17.02
C MET A 251 -1.02 -10.93 -18.31
N THR A 252 -1.92 -10.69 -19.27
CA THR A 252 -1.93 -11.36 -20.58
C THR A 252 -1.06 -10.61 -21.58
N GLU A 253 -0.12 -11.29 -22.21
CA GLU A 253 0.73 -10.69 -23.25
C GLU A 253 -0.10 -10.13 -24.41
N GLY A 254 0.24 -8.93 -24.86
CA GLY A 254 -0.49 -8.21 -25.91
C GLY A 254 -1.71 -7.43 -25.41
N TYR A 255 -2.15 -7.63 -24.17
CA TYR A 255 -3.23 -6.84 -23.58
C TYR A 255 -2.72 -5.50 -23.05
N SER A 256 -3.36 -4.41 -23.46
CA SER A 256 -3.00 -3.06 -23.05
C SER A 256 -4.21 -2.14 -23.13
N THR A 257 -4.36 -1.27 -22.14
CA THR A 257 -5.38 -0.20 -22.11
C THR A 257 -4.89 1.11 -22.72
N ALA A 258 -3.72 1.11 -23.38
CA ALA A 258 -3.12 2.29 -23.98
C ALA A 258 -3.97 2.80 -25.15
N ASN A 259 -4.18 4.12 -25.19
CA ASN A 259 -4.85 4.79 -26.29
C ASN A 259 -3.98 4.79 -27.58
N GLU A 260 -4.59 5.11 -28.72
CA GLU A 260 -3.95 5.08 -30.04
C GLU A 260 -2.72 5.99 -30.13
N TRP A 261 -2.75 7.13 -29.42
CA TRP A 261 -1.62 8.04 -29.32
C TRP A 261 -0.42 7.41 -28.60
N ILE A 262 -0.61 6.76 -27.44
CA ILE A 262 0.45 6.05 -26.70
C ILE A 262 1.04 4.91 -27.55
N ARG A 263 0.19 4.20 -28.31
CA ARG A 263 0.63 3.13 -29.23
C ARG A 263 1.46 3.65 -30.40
N SER A 264 1.10 4.81 -30.94
CA SER A 264 1.87 5.45 -32.02
C SER A 264 3.29 5.83 -31.61
N GLN A 265 3.52 6.05 -30.31
CA GLN A 265 4.83 6.34 -29.73
C GLN A 265 5.67 5.08 -29.45
N GLY A 266 5.18 3.89 -29.84
CA GLY A 266 5.86 2.61 -29.62
C GLY A 266 5.65 2.00 -28.22
N PHE A 267 4.78 2.60 -27.40
CA PHE A 267 4.45 2.14 -26.05
C PHE A 267 3.12 1.39 -26.02
N GLY A 268 2.87 0.61 -24.96
CA GLY A 268 1.55 -0.03 -24.79
C GLY A 268 1.29 -1.20 -25.73
N ALA A 269 2.33 -1.91 -26.19
CA ALA A 269 2.23 -3.18 -26.92
C ALA A 269 1.70 -4.35 -26.06
N GLY A 270 1.46 -4.13 -24.77
CA GLY A 270 0.90 -5.12 -23.84
C GLY A 270 1.90 -6.13 -23.31
N MET A 271 3.20 -5.80 -23.31
CA MET A 271 4.24 -6.66 -22.74
C MET A 271 4.60 -6.31 -21.28
N GLY A 272 4.19 -5.15 -20.77
CA GLY A 272 4.74 -4.54 -19.55
C GLY A 272 4.74 -5.43 -18.30
N LEU A 273 3.59 -5.61 -17.64
CA LEU A 273 3.50 -6.40 -16.41
C LEU A 273 3.90 -7.88 -16.56
N PRO A 274 3.53 -8.59 -17.66
CA PRO A 274 4.01 -9.94 -17.92
C PRO A 274 5.54 -10.01 -17.97
N ASN A 275 6.18 -9.02 -18.61
CA ASN A 275 7.62 -8.95 -18.73
C ASN A 275 8.29 -8.70 -17.37
N VAL A 276 7.73 -7.82 -16.52
CA VAL A 276 8.21 -7.60 -15.15
C VAL A 276 8.19 -8.90 -14.35
N LYS A 277 7.06 -9.61 -14.34
CA LYS A 277 6.92 -10.91 -13.63
C LYS A 277 7.92 -11.95 -14.14
N ARG A 278 8.16 -11.99 -15.45
CA ARG A 278 9.07 -12.97 -16.09
C ARG A 278 10.54 -12.73 -15.72
N VAL A 279 10.94 -11.49 -15.50
CA VAL A 279 12.34 -11.16 -15.19
C VAL A 279 12.62 -11.08 -13.68
N SER A 280 11.59 -11.09 -12.83
CA SER A 280 11.71 -11.10 -11.37
C SER A 280 11.73 -12.51 -10.77
N ASP A 281 12.41 -12.68 -9.64
CA ASP A 281 12.35 -13.91 -8.83
C ASP A 281 11.05 -13.96 -8.01
N GLU A 282 10.62 -12.82 -7.46
CA GLU A 282 9.30 -12.66 -6.83
C GLU A 282 8.53 -11.49 -7.44
N PHE A 283 7.21 -11.65 -7.60
CA PHE A 283 6.33 -10.64 -8.17
C PHE A 283 4.99 -10.59 -7.44
N ALA A 284 4.53 -9.38 -7.11
CA ALA A 284 3.20 -9.13 -6.56
C ALA A 284 2.57 -7.91 -7.22
N ILE A 285 1.26 -7.97 -7.45
CA ILE A 285 0.46 -6.86 -7.98
C ILE A 285 -0.84 -6.74 -7.20
N GLU A 286 -1.18 -5.51 -6.82
CA GLU A 286 -2.41 -5.17 -6.12
C GLU A 286 -3.01 -3.92 -6.73
N SER A 287 -4.28 -3.97 -7.08
CA SER A 287 -4.95 -2.85 -7.74
C SER A 287 -6.42 -2.82 -7.38
N ALA A 288 -6.99 -1.62 -7.27
CA ALA A 288 -8.43 -1.44 -7.21
C ALA A 288 -8.87 -0.21 -8.01
N VAL A 289 -10.00 -0.35 -8.70
CA VAL A 289 -10.55 0.70 -9.57
C VAL A 289 -10.79 1.99 -8.76
N GLY A 290 -10.27 3.11 -9.27
CA GLY A 290 -10.38 4.44 -8.68
C GLY A 290 -9.45 4.72 -7.50
N MET A 291 -8.59 3.76 -7.13
CA MET A 291 -7.70 3.87 -5.98
C MET A 291 -6.22 3.66 -6.33
N GLY A 292 -5.92 3.11 -7.52
CA GLY A 292 -4.58 2.99 -8.07
C GLY A 292 -4.00 1.57 -8.04
N THR A 293 -2.73 1.44 -8.42
CA THR A 293 -2.03 0.15 -8.53
C THR A 293 -0.73 0.17 -7.75
N MET A 294 -0.39 -0.98 -7.17
CA MET A 294 0.90 -1.27 -6.60
C MET A 294 1.48 -2.52 -7.26
N VAL A 295 2.75 -2.46 -7.66
CA VAL A 295 3.49 -3.60 -8.18
C VAL A 295 4.83 -3.69 -7.46
N GLN A 296 5.20 -4.90 -7.04
CA GLN A 296 6.48 -5.20 -6.43
C GLN A 296 7.17 -6.32 -7.22
N ALA A 297 8.46 -6.13 -7.48
CA ALA A 297 9.33 -7.12 -8.10
C ALA A 297 10.63 -7.25 -7.29
N ILE A 298 11.06 -8.47 -7.00
CA ILE A 298 12.33 -8.77 -6.34
C ILE A 298 13.24 -9.53 -7.30
N ILE A 299 14.50 -9.12 -7.39
CA ILE A 299 15.54 -9.76 -8.19
C ILE A 299 16.75 -10.02 -7.31
N ASN A 300 17.16 -11.29 -7.18
CA ASN A 300 18.31 -11.71 -6.39
C ASN A 300 19.63 -11.38 -7.12
N LEU A 301 20.61 -10.87 -6.38
CA LEU A 301 21.93 -10.52 -6.88
C LEU A 301 22.91 -11.71 -6.87
N LYS A 302 22.71 -12.66 -5.95
CA LYS A 302 23.42 -13.94 -5.92
C LYS A 302 22.53 -15.03 -6.50
N PRO A 303 23.07 -15.98 -7.28
CA PRO A 303 22.30 -17.17 -7.66
C PRO A 303 21.92 -17.96 -6.40
N GLU A 304 20.71 -18.54 -6.37
CA GLU A 304 20.40 -19.58 -5.40
C GLU A 304 21.47 -20.67 -5.51
N ASN A 305 22.03 -21.10 -4.38
CA ASN A 305 22.87 -22.28 -4.34
C ASN A 305 22.06 -23.44 -4.93
N VAL A 306 22.39 -23.82 -6.17
CA VAL A 306 21.97 -25.10 -6.71
C VAL A 306 22.64 -26.12 -5.80
N ASN A 307 21.84 -26.88 -5.06
CA ASN A 307 22.31 -28.06 -4.36
C ASN A 307 23.10 -28.92 -5.37
N GLU A 308 24.41 -29.02 -5.17
CA GLU A 308 25.21 -30.08 -5.77
C GLU A 308 24.84 -31.37 -5.02
N ASP A 309 23.98 -32.18 -5.66
CA ASP A 309 23.83 -33.61 -5.36
C ASP A 309 25.09 -34.37 -5.83
#